data_AF-A0A821G0Y3-F1
#
_entry.id   AF-A0A821G0Y3-F1
#
_cell.length_a   1.000
_cell.length_b   1.000
_cell.length_c   1.000
_cell.angle_alpha   90.00
_cell.angle_beta   90.00
_cell.angle_gamma   90.00
#
_symmetry.space_group_name_H-M   'P 1'
#
loop_
_entity.id
_entity.type
_entity.pdbx_description
1 polymer ?
#
loop_
_entity_poly.entity_id
_entity_poly.type
_entity_poly.pdbx_seq_one_letter_code
_entity_poly.pdbx_strand_id
1 'polypeptide(L)'
;LHKWTDGFIQRNAHMFSTDYTIQFNNQQLIAKSSNYSKNIKVYDKKKNELLAQFRARARWLSWKPVKYDLNIYSNQVPDAIYFFLVLIMDHRGLAGDT
;
A
#
# COMPACT_ATOMS: atom_id res chain seq x y z
N LEU A 1 22.85 5.40 -1.27
CA LEU A 1 22.81 3.99 -0.80
C LEU A 1 21.51 3.80 0.00
N HIS A 2 20.44 3.31 -0.63
CA HIS A 2 19.16 3.07 0.05
C HIS A 2 19.07 1.59 0.41
N LYS A 3 19.73 1.18 1.49
CA LYS A 3 19.62 -0.19 2.02
C LYS A 3 18.51 -0.22 3.07
N TRP A 4 17.62 -1.21 2.96
CA TRP A 4 16.66 -1.54 4.00
C TRP A 4 17.31 -2.56 4.93
N THR A 5 17.98 -2.11 5.99
CA THR A 5 18.69 -2.99 6.93
C THR A 5 17.88 -3.27 8.20
N ASP A 6 17.07 -2.33 8.67
CA ASP A 6 16.45 -2.38 10.01
C ASP A 6 14.97 -1.93 10.01
N GLY A 7 14.20 -2.39 9.03
CA GLY A 7 12.79 -2.04 8.94
C GLY A 7 11.88 -3.26 8.91
N PHE A 8 10.61 -3.07 9.25
CA PHE A 8 9.61 -4.14 9.24
C PHE A 8 8.35 -3.70 8.50
N ILE A 9 7.56 -4.70 8.10
CA ILE A 9 6.21 -4.50 7.60
C ILE A 9 5.29 -5.33 8.49
N GLN A 10 4.33 -4.67 9.13
CA GLN A 10 3.33 -5.30 9.97
C GLN A 10 1.95 -5.13 9.34
N ARG A 11 1.23 -6.24 9.20
CA ARG A 11 -0.18 -6.26 8.82
C ARG A 11 -1.05 -6.03 10.06
N ASN A 12 -1.98 -5.09 9.96
CA ASN A 12 -3.05 -4.85 10.93
C ASN A 12 -4.40 -5.10 10.23
N ALA A 13 -4.98 -6.27 10.46
CA ALA A 13 -6.26 -6.64 9.88
C ALA A 13 -7.42 -6.17 10.77
N HIS A 14 -8.40 -5.52 10.17
CA HIS A 14 -9.66 -5.13 10.81
C HIS A 14 -10.83 -5.75 10.03
N MET A 15 -12.02 -5.73 10.61
CA MET A 15 -13.22 -6.31 10.00
C MET A 15 -13.52 -5.74 8.60
N PHE A 16 -13.25 -4.45 8.36
CA PHE A 16 -13.59 -3.76 7.10
C PHE A 16 -12.39 -3.12 6.37
N SER A 17 -11.19 -3.24 6.93
CA SER A 17 -9.98 -2.68 6.36
C SER A 17 -8.77 -3.56 6.66
N THR A 18 -7.73 -3.43 5.85
CA THR A 18 -6.40 -3.86 6.24
C THR A 18 -5.48 -2.67 6.17
N ASP A 19 -4.84 -2.38 7.30
CA ASP A 19 -3.78 -1.38 7.34
C ASP A 19 -2.42 -2.09 7.43
N TYR A 20 -1.39 -1.44 6.94
CA TYR A 20 0.00 -1.87 7.11
C TYR A 20 0.79 -0.77 7.77
N THR A 21 1.55 -1.16 8.79
CA THR A 21 2.58 -0.32 9.37
C THR A 21 3.91 -0.71 8.77
N ILE A 22 4.65 0.26 8.24
CA ILE A 22 6.01 0.04 7.75
C ILE A 22 6.94 0.90 8.56
N GLN A 23 7.99 0.30 9.09
CA GLN A 23 9.13 1.02 9.62
C GLN A 23 10.25 0.95 8.58
N PHE A 24 10.77 2.12 8.18
CA PHE A 24 11.93 2.24 7.32
C PHE A 24 12.87 3.28 7.91
N ASN A 25 14.06 2.86 8.34
CA ASN A 25 14.98 3.70 9.12
C ASN A 25 14.24 4.35 10.31
N ASN A 26 14.23 5.69 10.39
CA ASN A 26 13.54 6.46 11.43
C ASN A 26 12.13 6.94 11.01
N GLN A 27 11.61 6.46 9.88
CA GLN A 27 10.29 6.82 9.36
C GLN A 27 9.30 5.68 9.54
N GLN A 28 8.09 6.03 9.97
CA GLN A 28 6.98 5.11 10.10
C GLN A 28 5.89 5.49 9.10
N LEU A 29 5.57 4.58 8.20
CA LEU A 29 4.50 4.74 7.22
C LEU A 29 3.28 3.93 7.62
N ILE A 30 2.10 4.44 7.26
CA ILE A 30 0.84 3.72 7.38
C ILE A 30 0.21 3.63 6.00
N ALA A 31 0.07 2.42 5.47
CA ALA A 31 -0.73 2.16 4.28
C ALA A 31 -2.11 1.69 4.69
N LYS A 32 -3.14 2.50 4.42
CA LYS A 32 -4.53 2.18 4.72
C LYS A 32 -5.21 1.62 3.49
N SER A 33 -5.81 0.44 3.60
CA SER A 33 -6.58 -0.18 2.53
C SER A 33 -8.00 -0.47 2.97
N SER A 34 -8.96 0.04 2.22
CA SER A 34 -10.35 -0.34 2.36
C SER A 34 -10.60 -1.62 1.54
N ASN A 35 -11.19 -2.63 2.17
CA ASN A 35 -11.48 -3.91 1.52
C ASN A 35 -12.45 -3.76 0.33
N TYR A 36 -13.26 -2.69 0.31
CA TYR A 36 -14.29 -2.47 -0.70
C TYR A 36 -13.81 -1.65 -1.91
N SER A 37 -12.94 -0.66 -1.68
CA SER A 37 -12.61 0.31 -2.73
C SER A 37 -11.36 -0.05 -3.55
N LYS A 38 -10.64 -1.12 -3.17
CA LYS A 38 -9.31 -1.49 -3.72
C LYS A 38 -8.36 -0.28 -3.84
N ASN A 39 -8.59 0.72 -2.99
CA ASN A 39 -7.84 1.96 -2.93
C ASN A 39 -6.99 1.93 -1.68
N ILE A 40 -5.73 2.32 -1.86
CA ILE A 40 -4.73 2.31 -0.80
C ILE A 40 -4.14 3.69 -0.72
N LYS A 41 -4.02 4.21 0.49
CA LYS A 41 -3.38 5.49 0.76
C LYS A 41 -2.24 5.28 1.73
N VAL A 42 -1.05 5.79 1.38
CA VAL A 42 0.16 5.67 2.18
C VAL A 42 0.45 7.02 2.82
N TYR A 43 0.63 7.02 4.13
CA TYR A 43 0.86 8.21 4.93
C TYR A 43 2.18 8.12 5.69
N ASP A 44 2.85 9.25 5.87
CA ASP A 44 3.82 9.40 6.96
C ASP A 44 3.05 9.53 8.28
N LYS A 45 3.34 8.67 9.25
CA LYS A 45 2.60 8.63 10.52
C LYS A 45 2.81 9.89 11.36
N LYS A 46 4.01 10.46 11.36
CA LYS A 46 4.38 11.59 12.23
C LYS A 46 3.81 12.90 11.69
N LYS A 47 3.87 13.09 10.38
CA LYS A 47 3.44 14.31 9.70
C LYS A 47 1.97 14.26 9.25
N ASN A 48 1.36 13.07 9.25
CA ASN A 48 0.04 12.83 8.67
C ASN A 48 -0.06 13.29 7.20
N GLU A 49 1.04 13.14 6.46
CA GLU A 49 1.19 13.57 5.07
C GLU A 49 0.90 12.41 4.13
N LEU A 50 0.09 12.63 3.09
CA LEU A 50 -0.16 11.62 2.05
C LEU A 50 1.07 11.51 1.14
N LEU A 51 1.73 10.36 1.14
CA LEU A 51 2.94 10.12 0.37
C LEU A 51 2.66 9.46 -0.99
N ALA A 52 1.71 8.53 -1.02
CA ALA A 52 1.33 7.84 -2.24
C ALA A 52 -0.12 7.35 -2.16
N GLN A 53 -0.73 7.16 -3.33
CA GLN A 53 -2.04 6.54 -3.46
C GLN A 53 -2.01 5.50 -4.57
N PHE A 54 -2.57 4.32 -4.27
CA PHE A 54 -2.85 3.28 -5.24
C PHE A 54 -4.35 3.23 -5.49
N ARG A 55 -4.75 3.29 -6.76
CA ARG A 55 -6.16 3.23 -7.15
C ARG A 55 -6.38 2.08 -8.13
N ALA A 56 -7.25 1.16 -7.78
CA ALA A 56 -7.70 0.17 -8.75
C ALA A 56 -8.56 0.86 -9.82
N ARG A 57 -8.21 0.67 -11.10
CA ARG A 57 -9.09 1.07 -12.20
C ARG A 57 -10.17 0.00 -12.35
N ALA A 58 -11.41 0.34 -11.97
CA ALA A 58 -12.56 -0.46 -12.32
C ALA A 58 -12.67 -0.54 -13.86
N ARG A 59 -12.62 -1.75 -14.42
CA ARG A 59 -12.92 -1.98 -15.84
C ARG A 59 -14.31 -2.56 -15.93
N TRP A 60 -15.13 -1.99 -16.81
CA TRP A 60 -16.51 -2.38 -17.08
C TRP A 60 -16.64 -3.84 -17.58
N LEU A 61 -15.60 -4.43 -18.17
CA LEU A 61 -15.60 -5.81 -18.66
C LEU A 61 -14.55 -6.66 -17.91
N SER A 62 -15.04 -7.65 -17.17
CA SER A 62 -14.43 -8.27 -15.96
C SER A 62 -13.39 -9.38 -16.18
N TRP A 63 -12.88 -9.58 -17.39
CA TRP A 63 -12.03 -10.76 -17.70
C TRP A 63 -10.52 -10.46 -17.76
N LYS A 64 -10.11 -9.23 -17.41
CA LYS A 64 -8.70 -8.81 -17.47
C LYS A 64 -8.18 -8.46 -16.08
N PRO A 65 -6.86 -8.67 -15.84
CA PRO A 65 -6.25 -8.35 -14.55
C PRO A 65 -6.52 -6.89 -14.15
N VAL A 66 -6.78 -6.69 -12.87
CA VAL A 66 -7.02 -5.36 -12.28
C VAL A 66 -5.76 -4.52 -12.50
N LYS A 67 -5.91 -3.35 -13.13
CA LYS A 67 -4.83 -2.38 -13.25
C LYS A 67 -4.87 -1.44 -12.06
N TYR A 68 -3.70 -1.14 -11.51
CA TYR A 68 -3.53 -0.18 -10.43
C TYR A 68 -2.80 1.06 -10.96
N ASP A 69 -3.32 2.23 -10.61
CA ASP A 69 -2.60 3.49 -10.75
C ASP A 69 -1.84 3.77 -9.49
N LEU A 70 -0.52 3.93 -9.62
CA LEU A 70 0.34 4.42 -8.55
C LEU A 70 0.62 5.90 -8.77
N ASN A 71 0.13 6.73 -7.85
CA ASN A 71 0.47 8.14 -7.76
C ASN A 71 1.38 8.35 -6.55
N ILE A 72 2.61 8.80 -6.78
CA ILE A 72 3.56 9.17 -5.72
C ILE A 72 3.54 10.70 -5.60
N TYR A 73 3.26 11.19 -4.41
CA TYR A 73 3.16 12.62 -4.10
C TYR A 73 4.40 13.15 -3.36
N SER A 74 5.28 12.26 -2.90
CA SER A 74 6.41 12.62 -2.03
C SER A 74 7.63 11.74 -2.31
N ASN A 75 8.81 12.36 -2.31
CA ASN A 75 10.13 11.73 -2.46
C ASN A 75 10.79 11.41 -1.10
N GLN A 76 10.03 11.47 0.00
CA GLN A 76 10.54 11.28 1.36
C GLN A 76 11.02 9.85 1.65
N VAL A 77 10.55 8.86 0.90
CA VAL A 77 10.99 7.47 0.97
C VAL A 77 11.33 6.96 -0.44
N PRO A 78 12.26 6.00 -0.58
CA PRO A 78 12.60 5.44 -1.88
C PRO A 78 11.41 4.76 -2.56
N ASP A 79 11.31 4.87 -3.88
CA ASP A 79 10.21 4.29 -4.66
C ASP A 79 10.02 2.78 -4.42
N ALA A 80 11.12 2.08 -4.15
CA ALA A 80 11.11 0.65 -3.81
C ALA A 80 10.14 0.31 -2.66
N ILE A 81 10.00 1.20 -1.66
CA ILE A 81 9.07 0.99 -0.54
C ILE A 81 7.61 0.96 -1.04
N TYR A 82 7.25 1.84 -1.98
CA TYR A 82 5.93 1.84 -2.59
C TYR A 82 5.70 0.59 -3.45
N PHE A 83 6.71 0.11 -4.18
CA PHE A 83 6.61 -1.14 -4.93
C PHE A 83 6.42 -2.37 -4.04
N PHE A 84 7.14 -2.48 -2.92
CA PHE A 84 6.93 -3.58 -1.96
C PHE A 84 5.52 -3.58 -1.38
N LEU A 85 4.96 -2.40 -1.09
CA LEU A 85 3.57 -2.26 -0.67
C LEU A 85 2.61 -2.82 -1.73
N VAL A 86 2.79 -2.46 -3.00
CA VAL A 86 1.97 -3.01 -4.09
C VAL A 86 2.03 -4.52 -4.12
N LEU A 87 3.24 -5.10 -4.09
CA LEU A 87 3.42 -6.55 -4.19
C LEU A 87 2.73 -7.31 -3.05
N ILE A 88 2.89 -6.82 -1.81
CA ILE A 88 2.23 -7.43 -0.63
C ILE A 88 0.70 -7.37 -0.75
N MET A 89 0.19 -6.35 -1.42
CA MET A 89 -1.24 -6.14 -1.61
C MET A 89 -1.81 -6.89 -2.81
N ASP A 90 -1.06 -7.00 -3.91
CA ASP A 90 -1.43 -7.76 -5.11
C ASP A 90 -1.39 -9.27 -4.85
N HIS A 91 -0.44 -9.75 -4.04
CA HIS A 91 -0.45 -11.14 -3.54
C HIS A 91 -1.69 -11.49 -2.68
N ARG A 92 -2.52 -10.51 -2.31
CA ARG A 92 -3.84 -10.76 -1.71
C ARG A 92 -4.99 -10.80 -2.71
N GLY A 93 -4.72 -10.68 -4.01
CA GLY A 93 -5.69 -11.01 -5.04
C GLY A 93 -6.31 -12.36 -4.71
N LEU A 94 -7.61 -12.36 -4.38
CA LEU A 94 -8.49 -13.52 -4.28
C LEU A 94 -8.48 -14.35 -2.97
N ALA A 95 -8.28 -13.75 -1.79
CA ALA A 95 -8.83 -14.34 -0.55
C ALA A 95 -10.28 -13.89 -0.28
N GLY A 96 -11.02 -13.64 -1.37
CA GLY A 96 -12.48 -13.62 -1.43
C GLY A 96 -13.02 -14.85 -2.17
N ASP A 97 -12.22 -15.90 -2.28
CA ASP A 97 -12.61 -17.25 -2.74
C ASP A 97 -12.67 -18.22 -1.54
N THR A 98 -13.43 -17.84 -0.51
CA THR A 98 -14.07 -18.78 0.43
C THR A 98 -15.50 -18.34 0.65
#